data_AF-A0A1R4LRG3-F1
#
_entry.id   AF-A0A1R4LRG3-F1
#
_cell.length_a   1.000
_cell.length_b   1.000
_cell.length_c   1.000
_cell.angle_alpha   90.00
_cell.angle_beta   90.00
_cell.angle_gamma   90.00
#
_symmetry.space_group_name_H-M   'P 1'
#
loop_
_entity.id
_entity.type
_entity.pdbx_description
1 polymer ?
#
loop_
_entity_poly.entity_id
_entity_poly.type
_entity_poly.pdbx_seq_one_letter_code
_entity_poly.pdbx_strand_id
1 'polypeptide(L)'
;MPTKKPLTEIASHRQCRLGERINLPDGTPVNATIHLMDELGHILDSISEALKVVEKKIEHFLKIDDLVKQKNIPVEKVSQVKIEVDIDHDKAKQKNNQLVLDVIPTVLKSDLLKPSEALNKLAVKKRKFYRKGDKGDEVELIQKALIQLGFDLGAAGADGDFGSGTKSKVELFQNSYKPKNDVHPDYQLGAADGIVGQNSIKALDEALVDGWKYEVKLWKIIFNKPTTLTGTYNQSVEIVNSDGNVILKVRGSSKPNPFKPKNSSIKGEDAYPYVQSGTYSVDHGLHKGKPALVLNSNGYVPTININPNHPSYGKNANYIHIHWGYSKTWRGSAGCMTIHPDDWASFLSSVPVGKGEVIIK
;
A
#
# COMPACT_ATOMS: atom_id res chain seq x y z
N MET A 1 -32.70 -11.86 -8.98
CA MET A 1 -32.10 -11.14 -10.12
C MET A 1 -31.08 -10.16 -9.57
N PRO A 2 -29.79 -10.30 -9.87
CA PRO A 2 -28.83 -9.21 -9.67
C PRO A 2 -28.84 -8.35 -10.93
N THR A 3 -29.22 -7.08 -10.77
CA THR A 3 -29.18 -6.05 -11.80
C THR A 3 -27.75 -5.93 -12.35
N LYS A 4 -27.52 -6.49 -13.54
CA LYS A 4 -26.38 -6.13 -14.39
C LYS A 4 -26.43 -4.62 -14.60
N LYS A 5 -25.53 -3.87 -13.96
CA LYS A 5 -25.19 -2.53 -14.45
C LYS A 5 -24.61 -2.73 -15.86
N PRO A 6 -25.15 -2.07 -16.89
CA PRO A 6 -24.69 -2.25 -18.26
C PRO A 6 -23.29 -1.65 -18.45
N LEU A 7 -22.54 -2.20 -19.41
CA LEU A 7 -21.20 -1.81 -19.87
C LEU A 7 -21.08 -0.35 -20.39
N THR A 8 -22.10 0.49 -20.20
CA THR A 8 -22.30 1.80 -20.82
C THR A 8 -21.26 2.88 -20.48
N GLU A 9 -20.19 2.59 -19.73
CA GLU A 9 -19.11 3.54 -19.45
C GLU A 9 -17.84 3.28 -20.27
N ILE A 10 -17.85 2.30 -21.18
CA ILE A 10 -16.80 2.14 -22.17
C ILE A 10 -17.13 3.07 -23.34
N ALA A 11 -16.60 4.29 -23.28
CA ALA A 11 -16.67 5.31 -24.33
C ALA A 11 -18.07 5.87 -24.66
N SER A 12 -19.00 5.96 -23.70
CA SER A 12 -20.21 6.74 -23.92
C SER A 12 -19.92 8.24 -23.84
N HIS A 13 -20.31 8.98 -24.88
CA HIS A 13 -20.30 10.45 -24.95
C HIS A 13 -18.96 11.15 -25.26
N ARG A 14 -18.11 10.57 -26.12
CA ARG A 14 -17.08 11.41 -26.75
C ARG A 14 -17.73 12.28 -27.84
N GLN A 15 -18.00 13.55 -27.50
CA GLN A 15 -18.27 14.59 -28.49
C GLN A 15 -17.07 14.71 -29.41
N CYS A 16 -17.26 14.38 -30.68
CA CYS A 16 -16.25 14.62 -31.70
C CYS A 16 -16.54 15.97 -32.35
N ARG A 17 -15.72 16.97 -32.03
CA ARG A 17 -15.74 18.27 -32.70
C ARG A 17 -14.70 18.25 -33.81
N LEU A 18 -15.13 18.13 -35.06
CA LEU A 18 -14.23 18.38 -36.18
C LEU A 18 -13.90 19.88 -36.22
N GLY A 19 -12.60 20.20 -36.21
CA GLY A 19 -12.07 21.48 -35.73
C GLY A 19 -12.14 22.69 -36.67
N GLU A 20 -12.69 22.60 -37.87
CA GLU A 20 -12.69 23.72 -38.81
C GLU A 20 -14.10 24.16 -39.21
N ARG A 21 -14.23 25.45 -39.57
CA ARG A 21 -15.47 26.02 -40.11
C ARG A 21 -15.78 25.31 -41.43
N ILE A 22 -16.81 24.48 -41.44
CA ILE A 22 -17.29 23.88 -42.67
C ILE A 22 -18.13 24.94 -43.38
N ASN A 23 -17.66 25.43 -44.52
CA ASN A 23 -18.35 26.45 -45.31
C ASN A 23 -19.47 25.84 -46.17
N LEU A 24 -20.32 25.01 -45.53
CA LEU A 24 -21.51 24.43 -46.13
C LEU A 24 -22.74 24.96 -45.39
N PRO A 25 -23.90 25.07 -46.06
CA PRO A 25 -25.16 25.40 -45.40
C PRO A 25 -25.50 24.40 -44.29
N ASP A 26 -26.13 24.87 -43.22
CA ASP A 26 -26.64 23.98 -42.17
C ASP A 26 -27.66 22.99 -42.77
N GLY A 27 -27.62 21.76 -42.26
CA GLY A 27 -28.41 20.63 -42.77
C GLY A 27 -27.79 19.91 -43.97
N THR A 28 -26.68 20.39 -44.54
CA THR A 28 -25.98 19.68 -45.63
C THR A 28 -25.50 18.31 -45.13
N PRO A 29 -25.87 17.21 -45.80
CA PRO A 29 -25.35 15.89 -45.48
C PRO A 29 -23.90 15.77 -45.96
N VAL A 30 -23.06 15.18 -45.12
CA VAL A 30 -21.64 14.89 -45.38
C VAL A 30 -21.39 13.44 -45.02
N ASN A 31 -20.77 12.69 -45.93
CA ASN A 31 -20.48 11.30 -45.68
C ASN A 31 -19.26 11.19 -44.77
N ALA A 32 -19.34 10.36 -43.75
CA ALA A 32 -18.23 10.03 -42.88
C ALA A 32 -17.97 8.53 -42.91
N THR A 33 -16.71 8.15 -42.82
CA THR A 33 -16.26 6.77 -42.65
C THR A 33 -15.58 6.65 -41.30
N ILE A 34 -16.11 5.77 -40.46
CA ILE A 34 -15.62 5.45 -39.12
C ILE A 34 -14.87 4.13 -39.22
N HIS A 35 -13.55 4.19 -39.08
CA HIS A 35 -12.66 3.03 -39.03
C HIS A 35 -12.48 2.59 -37.58
N LEU A 36 -12.81 1.33 -37.30
CA LEU A 36 -12.47 0.64 -36.06
C LEU A 36 -11.09 -0.01 -36.25
N MET A 37 -10.13 0.26 -35.37
CA MET A 37 -8.74 -0.15 -35.55
C MET A 37 -8.16 -0.85 -34.31
N ASP A 38 -7.18 -1.71 -34.52
CA ASP A 38 -6.42 -2.39 -33.46
C ASP A 38 -5.32 -1.48 -32.84
N GLU A 39 -4.54 -2.01 -31.90
CA GLU A 39 -3.43 -1.29 -31.26
C GLU A 39 -2.32 -0.87 -32.23
N LEU A 40 -2.14 -1.61 -33.33
CA LEU A 40 -1.12 -1.37 -34.36
C LEU A 40 -1.61 -0.39 -35.43
N GLY A 41 -2.88 0.03 -35.38
CA GLY A 41 -3.50 0.92 -36.34
C GLY A 41 -4.05 0.22 -37.59
N HIS A 42 -4.15 -1.11 -37.58
CA HIS A 42 -4.82 -1.83 -38.65
C HIS A 42 -6.33 -1.66 -38.55
N ILE A 43 -6.98 -1.43 -39.69
CA ILE A 43 -8.43 -1.34 -39.77
C ILE A 43 -9.01 -2.75 -39.59
N LEU A 44 -9.81 -2.89 -38.53
CA LEU A 44 -10.62 -4.08 -38.27
C LEU A 44 -11.90 -4.05 -39.11
N ASP A 45 -12.57 -2.88 -39.17
CA ASP A 45 -13.74 -2.69 -40.05
C ASP A 45 -14.06 -1.19 -40.31
N SER A 46 -14.74 -0.97 -41.44
CA SER A 46 -15.38 0.22 -42.01
C SER A 46 -16.86 0.46 -41.63
N ILE A 47 -17.26 1.61 -41.09
CA ILE A 47 -18.69 2.00 -41.01
C ILE A 47 -18.90 3.35 -41.70
N SER A 48 -19.76 3.40 -42.71
CA SER A 48 -20.13 4.65 -43.37
C SER A 48 -21.41 5.22 -42.76
N GLU A 49 -21.41 6.51 -42.47
CA GLU A 49 -22.53 7.21 -41.83
C GLU A 49 -22.70 8.62 -42.42
N ALA A 50 -23.94 9.08 -42.59
CA ALA A 50 -24.21 10.43 -43.08
C ALA A 50 -24.37 11.40 -41.90
N LEU A 51 -23.49 12.38 -41.82
CA LEU A 51 -23.48 13.42 -40.79
C LEU A 51 -24.11 14.71 -41.33
N LYS A 52 -24.61 15.58 -40.44
CA LYS A 52 -25.18 16.88 -40.81
C LYS A 52 -24.33 18.02 -40.30
N VAL A 53 -24.17 19.05 -41.12
CA VAL A 53 -23.57 20.32 -40.69
C VAL A 53 -24.59 21.11 -39.86
N VAL A 54 -24.17 21.58 -38.67
CA VAL A 54 -24.95 22.40 -37.76
C VAL A 54 -24.06 23.54 -37.26
N GLU A 55 -24.51 24.79 -37.38
CA GLU A 55 -23.73 25.99 -37.04
C GLU A 55 -22.33 26.01 -37.70
N LYS A 56 -22.25 25.58 -38.96
CA LYS A 56 -20.97 25.44 -39.70
C LYS A 56 -19.97 24.47 -39.08
N LYS A 57 -20.43 23.47 -38.32
CA LYS A 57 -19.63 22.41 -37.68
C LYS A 57 -20.31 21.05 -37.81
N ILE A 58 -19.58 19.98 -37.52
CA ILE A 58 -20.16 18.64 -37.31
C ILE A 58 -19.95 18.27 -35.83
N GLU A 59 -21.04 17.95 -35.15
CA GLU A 59 -21.03 17.28 -33.85
C GLU A 59 -21.68 15.91 -33.99
N HIS A 60 -20.96 14.86 -33.62
CA HIS A 60 -21.46 13.50 -33.70
C HIS A 60 -21.09 12.70 -32.44
N PHE A 61 -22.06 11.92 -31.97
CA PHE A 61 -21.94 11.09 -30.77
C PHE A 61 -21.66 9.65 -31.18
N LEU A 62 -20.44 9.18 -30.89
CA LEU A 62 -20.08 7.79 -31.15
C LEU A 62 -20.27 6.95 -29.90
N LYS A 63 -20.96 5.81 -30.07
CA LYS A 63 -21.04 4.74 -29.08
C LYS A 63 -20.36 3.50 -29.65
N ILE A 64 -19.13 3.26 -29.20
CA ILE A 64 -18.31 2.16 -29.73
C ILE A 64 -18.99 0.80 -29.55
N ASP A 65 -19.67 0.59 -28.42
CA ASP A 65 -20.44 -0.63 -28.15
C ASP A 65 -21.50 -0.95 -29.21
N ASP A 66 -22.13 0.07 -29.80
CA ASP A 66 -23.16 -0.13 -30.82
C ASP A 66 -22.51 -0.47 -32.17
N LEU A 67 -21.38 0.18 -32.48
CA LEU A 67 -20.59 -0.05 -33.70
C LEU A 67 -19.97 -1.45 -33.74
N VAL A 68 -19.37 -1.90 -32.63
CA VAL A 68 -18.75 -3.23 -32.54
C VAL A 68 -19.81 -4.34 -32.56
N LYS A 69 -20.99 -4.12 -31.97
CA LYS A 69 -22.14 -5.03 -32.10
C LYS A 69 -22.64 -5.13 -33.53
N GLN A 70 -22.79 -4.00 -34.22
CA GLN A 70 -23.24 -3.97 -35.62
C GLN A 70 -22.34 -4.81 -36.52
N LYS A 71 -21.03 -4.79 -36.26
CA LYS A 71 -20.02 -5.51 -37.05
C LYS A 71 -19.60 -6.86 -36.46
N ASN A 72 -20.19 -7.29 -35.36
CA ASN A 72 -19.83 -8.51 -34.63
C ASN A 72 -18.32 -8.58 -34.29
N ILE A 73 -17.73 -7.44 -33.92
CA ILE A 73 -16.33 -7.31 -33.54
C ILE A 73 -16.23 -7.43 -32.01
N PRO A 74 -15.33 -8.26 -31.47
CA PRO A 74 -15.04 -8.25 -30.05
C PRO A 74 -14.47 -6.88 -29.63
N VAL A 75 -15.13 -6.21 -28.69
CA VAL A 75 -14.81 -4.82 -28.30
C VAL A 75 -13.36 -4.68 -27.80
N GLU A 76 -12.82 -5.73 -27.19
CA GLU A 76 -11.45 -5.82 -26.71
C GLU A 76 -10.40 -5.73 -27.82
N LYS A 77 -10.78 -5.94 -29.09
CA LYS A 77 -9.88 -5.82 -30.24
C LYS A 77 -9.81 -4.38 -30.77
N VAL A 78 -10.80 -3.55 -30.47
CA VAL A 78 -10.83 -2.16 -30.95
C VAL A 78 -10.10 -1.27 -29.96
N SER A 79 -8.98 -0.69 -30.38
CA SER A 79 -8.14 0.17 -29.55
C SER A 79 -8.14 1.62 -30.01
N GLN A 80 -8.50 1.86 -31.27
CA GLN A 80 -8.60 3.19 -31.85
C GLN A 80 -9.82 3.28 -32.77
N VAL A 81 -10.42 4.47 -32.82
CA VAL A 81 -11.45 4.80 -33.80
C VAL A 81 -11.03 6.03 -34.56
N LYS A 82 -11.02 5.92 -35.88
CA LYS A 82 -10.66 7.01 -36.78
C LYS A 82 -11.88 7.40 -37.60
N ILE A 83 -12.20 8.69 -37.60
CA ILE A 83 -13.27 9.24 -38.42
C ILE A 83 -12.63 10.03 -39.56
N GLU A 84 -12.96 9.65 -40.78
CA GLU A 84 -12.70 10.42 -41.99
C GLU A 84 -14.02 11.01 -42.48
N VAL A 85 -14.05 12.32 -42.75
CA VAL A 85 -15.24 12.97 -43.32
C VAL A 85 -14.92 13.32 -44.76
N ASP A 86 -15.71 12.76 -45.68
CA ASP A 86 -15.63 13.07 -47.09
C ASP A 86 -16.39 14.37 -47.37
N ILE A 87 -15.63 15.41 -47.71
CA ILE A 87 -16.16 16.72 -48.07
C ILE A 87 -15.80 16.93 -49.53
N ASP A 88 -16.82 17.07 -50.37
CA ASP A 88 -16.68 17.36 -51.79
C ASP A 88 -15.81 18.61 -52.00
N HIS A 89 -14.67 18.40 -52.66
CA HIS A 89 -13.56 19.36 -52.80
C HIS A 89 -13.98 20.62 -53.55
N ASP A 90 -15.05 20.59 -54.36
CA ASP A 90 -15.51 21.74 -55.14
C ASP A 90 -16.25 22.80 -54.28
N LYS A 91 -16.67 22.48 -53.05
CA LYS A 91 -17.45 23.39 -52.18
C LYS A 91 -16.75 23.80 -50.88
N ALA A 92 -15.66 23.14 -50.48
CA ALA A 92 -14.95 23.44 -49.24
C ALA A 92 -13.43 23.58 -49.47
N LYS A 93 -12.89 24.79 -49.31
CA LYS A 93 -11.43 25.01 -49.21
C LYS A 93 -10.98 24.78 -47.76
N GLN A 94 -10.58 23.56 -47.37
CA GLN A 94 -9.54 23.28 -46.36
C GLN A 94 -9.33 21.77 -46.07
N LYS A 95 -8.23 21.48 -45.35
CA LYS A 95 -7.49 20.21 -45.19
C LYS A 95 -8.33 18.99 -44.77
N ASN A 96 -7.81 17.81 -45.14
CA ASN A 96 -8.23 16.49 -44.71
C ASN A 96 -8.38 16.43 -43.17
N ASN A 97 -9.62 16.53 -42.66
CA ASN A 97 -9.91 16.56 -41.24
C ASN A 97 -10.12 15.15 -40.71
N GLN A 98 -9.06 14.56 -40.17
CA GLN A 98 -9.07 13.23 -39.57
C GLN A 98 -9.06 13.34 -38.04
N LEU A 99 -10.02 12.69 -37.38
CA LEU A 99 -10.05 12.57 -35.92
C LEU A 99 -9.72 11.13 -35.51
N VAL A 100 -8.78 10.92 -34.58
CA VAL A 100 -8.48 9.60 -34.01
C VAL A 100 -8.75 9.62 -32.51
N LEU A 101 -9.61 8.71 -32.05
CA LEU A 101 -10.01 8.54 -30.67
C LEU A 101 -9.48 7.22 -30.13
N ASP A 102 -8.79 7.25 -28.99
CA ASP A 102 -8.44 6.04 -28.26
C ASP A 102 -9.68 5.40 -27.62
N VAL A 103 -9.92 4.11 -27.88
CA VAL A 103 -10.89 3.28 -27.15
C VAL A 103 -10.16 2.57 -26.03
N ILE A 104 -10.61 2.75 -24.80
CA ILE A 104 -9.94 2.21 -23.62
C ILE A 104 -10.94 1.34 -22.87
N PRO A 105 -10.81 0.01 -22.90
CA PRO A 105 -11.72 -0.88 -22.20
C PRO A 105 -11.63 -0.66 -20.68
N THR A 106 -12.74 -0.77 -19.97
CA THR A 106 -12.74 -0.72 -18.50
C THR A 106 -12.21 -2.04 -17.94
N VAL A 107 -10.94 -2.04 -17.54
CA VAL A 107 -10.23 -3.21 -17.03
C VAL A 107 -10.33 -3.28 -15.51
N LEU A 108 -10.16 -2.16 -14.81
CA LEU A 108 -10.24 -2.09 -13.34
C LEU A 108 -11.64 -2.48 -12.83
N LYS A 109 -11.71 -3.24 -11.74
CA LYS A 109 -12.94 -3.85 -11.22
C LYS A 109 -13.33 -3.36 -9.84
N SER A 110 -12.40 -2.90 -9.01
CA SER A 110 -12.70 -2.39 -7.66
C SER A 110 -13.54 -1.12 -7.72
N ASP A 111 -14.51 -0.99 -6.82
CA ASP A 111 -15.39 0.19 -6.75
C ASP A 111 -14.60 1.51 -6.56
N LEU A 112 -13.42 1.42 -5.92
CA LEU A 112 -12.55 2.56 -5.67
C LEU A 112 -11.77 3.00 -6.92
N LEU A 113 -11.17 2.07 -7.68
CA LEU A 113 -10.27 2.43 -8.78
C LEU A 113 -10.96 2.46 -10.15
N LYS A 114 -12.01 1.65 -10.34
CA LYS A 114 -12.78 1.55 -11.59
C LYS A 114 -13.29 2.90 -12.13
N PRO A 115 -13.77 3.86 -11.30
CA PRO A 115 -14.27 5.14 -11.82
C PRO A 115 -13.20 6.06 -12.41
N SER A 116 -11.90 5.83 -12.12
CA SER A 116 -10.83 6.70 -12.63
C SER A 116 -10.47 6.32 -14.07
N GLU A 117 -10.84 7.17 -15.02
CA GLU A 117 -10.43 6.98 -16.43
C GLU A 117 -8.90 6.90 -16.53
N ALA A 118 -8.16 7.79 -15.85
CA ALA A 118 -6.70 7.85 -15.90
C ALA A 118 -6.01 6.58 -15.37
N LEU A 119 -6.47 6.03 -14.23
CA LEU A 119 -5.95 4.76 -13.70
C LEU A 119 -6.36 3.58 -14.59
N ASN A 120 -7.55 3.64 -15.21
CA ASN A 120 -7.94 2.65 -16.19
C ASN A 120 -7.06 2.71 -17.46
N LYS A 121 -6.70 3.92 -17.93
CA LYS A 121 -5.72 4.08 -19.03
C LYS A 121 -4.36 3.50 -18.64
N LEU A 122 -3.91 3.70 -17.40
CA LEU A 122 -2.68 3.12 -16.85
C LEU A 122 -2.70 1.59 -16.86
N ALA A 123 -3.84 0.98 -16.53
CA ALA A 123 -4.01 -0.48 -16.53
C ALA A 123 -3.95 -1.09 -17.94
N VAL A 124 -4.27 -0.32 -18.98
CA VAL A 124 -4.28 -0.79 -20.38
C VAL A 124 -2.98 -0.44 -21.11
N LYS A 125 -2.46 0.79 -20.96
CA LYS A 125 -1.33 1.30 -21.74
C LYS A 125 -0.09 1.52 -20.87
N LYS A 126 1.05 0.95 -21.29
CA LYS A 126 2.35 1.07 -20.61
C LYS A 126 3.06 2.44 -20.81
N ARG A 127 2.30 3.55 -20.79
CA ARG A 127 2.82 4.91 -21.09
C ARG A 127 2.80 5.88 -19.90
N LYS A 128 2.02 5.63 -18.85
CA LYS A 128 1.98 6.44 -17.63
C LYS A 128 2.41 5.59 -16.43
N PHE A 129 2.83 6.22 -15.34
CA PHE A 129 3.04 5.62 -14.03
C PHE A 129 2.94 6.72 -12.97
N TYR A 130 2.70 6.34 -11.72
CA TYR A 130 2.75 7.25 -10.58
C TYR A 130 3.92 6.90 -9.67
N ARG A 131 4.70 7.89 -9.26
CA ARG A 131 5.90 7.74 -8.45
C ARG A 131 6.09 8.93 -7.52
N LYS A 132 7.13 8.85 -6.68
CA LYS A 132 7.48 9.94 -5.77
C LYS A 132 7.60 11.28 -6.50
N GLY A 133 6.90 12.29 -6.00
CA GLY A 133 6.83 13.66 -6.53
C GLY A 133 5.60 13.94 -7.39
N ASP A 134 4.88 12.92 -7.84
CA ASP A 134 3.61 13.09 -8.55
C ASP A 134 2.51 13.53 -7.59
N LYS A 135 1.52 14.27 -8.10
CA LYS A 135 0.40 14.76 -7.31
C LYS A 135 -0.93 14.68 -8.08
N GLY A 136 -2.03 14.68 -7.35
CA GLY A 136 -3.40 14.80 -7.88
C GLY A 136 -4.32 13.64 -7.49
N ASP A 137 -5.54 13.67 -8.01
CA ASP A 137 -6.64 12.81 -7.59
C ASP A 137 -6.32 11.31 -7.74
N GLU A 138 -5.55 10.91 -8.76
CA GLU A 138 -5.16 9.51 -8.91
C GLU A 138 -4.14 9.04 -7.87
N VAL A 139 -3.28 9.94 -7.39
CA VAL A 139 -2.39 9.64 -6.26
C VAL A 139 -3.21 9.44 -5.00
N GLU A 140 -4.23 10.28 -4.78
CA GLU A 140 -5.13 10.14 -3.65
C GLU A 140 -5.88 8.80 -3.70
N LEU A 141 -6.35 8.37 -4.88
CA LEU A 141 -6.97 7.06 -5.07
C LEU A 141 -6.01 5.90 -4.76
N ILE A 142 -4.76 5.99 -5.20
CA ILE A 142 -3.71 5.00 -4.87
C ILE A 142 -3.48 4.95 -3.36
N GLN A 143 -3.40 6.10 -2.69
CA GLN A 143 -3.25 6.17 -1.23
C GLN A 143 -4.46 5.59 -0.50
N LYS A 144 -5.69 5.92 -0.94
CA LYS A 144 -6.93 5.33 -0.43
C LYS A 144 -6.95 3.82 -0.58
N ALA A 145 -6.49 3.30 -1.72
CA ALA A 145 -6.37 1.86 -1.94
C ALA A 145 -5.42 1.23 -0.92
N LEU A 146 -4.22 1.79 -0.74
CA LEU A 146 -3.26 1.31 0.27
C LEU A 146 -3.86 1.36 1.70
N ILE A 147 -4.52 2.45 2.08
CA ILE A 147 -5.19 2.57 3.39
C ILE A 147 -6.26 1.49 3.55
N GLN A 148 -7.09 1.29 2.52
CA GLN A 148 -8.12 0.26 2.52
C GLN A 148 -7.51 -1.15 2.62
N LEU A 149 -6.33 -1.39 2.06
CA LEU A 149 -5.59 -2.65 2.23
C LEU A 149 -4.86 -2.74 3.59
N GLY A 150 -4.96 -1.76 4.48
CA GLY A 150 -4.39 -1.80 5.83
C GLY A 150 -3.00 -1.17 5.98
N PHE A 151 -2.51 -0.45 4.97
CA PHE A 151 -1.27 0.31 5.11
C PHE A 151 -1.48 1.64 5.82
N ASP A 152 -0.67 1.90 6.85
CA ASP A 152 -0.67 3.15 7.60
C ASP A 152 0.19 4.24 6.91
N LEU A 153 -0.45 5.17 6.20
CA LEU A 153 0.21 6.34 5.59
C LEU A 153 0.48 7.49 6.57
N GLY A 154 0.29 7.27 7.87
CA GLY A 154 0.47 8.28 8.92
C GLY A 154 -0.59 9.38 8.85
N ALA A 155 -0.29 10.51 9.49
CA ALA A 155 -1.24 11.60 9.66
C ALA A 155 -1.70 12.27 8.35
N ALA A 156 -0.88 12.21 7.29
CA ALA A 156 -1.23 12.75 5.98
C ALA A 156 -2.37 11.97 5.31
N GLY A 157 -2.46 10.66 5.55
CA GLY A 157 -3.46 9.80 4.94
C GLY A 157 -3.38 9.79 3.41
N ALA A 158 -4.53 10.00 2.77
CA ALA A 158 -4.62 10.17 1.33
C ALA A 158 -4.81 11.66 1.01
N ASP A 159 -3.71 12.34 0.71
CA ASP A 159 -3.62 13.79 0.49
C ASP A 159 -3.36 14.15 -0.98
N GLY A 160 -3.23 13.15 -1.85
CA GLY A 160 -2.91 13.35 -3.26
C GLY A 160 -1.45 13.72 -3.53
N ASP A 161 -0.55 13.65 -2.54
CA ASP A 161 0.89 13.86 -2.71
C ASP A 161 1.65 12.53 -2.62
N PHE A 162 2.34 12.16 -3.71
CA PHE A 162 3.13 10.94 -3.73
C PHE A 162 4.48 11.21 -3.03
N GLY A 163 4.45 11.33 -1.71
CA GLY A 163 5.64 11.54 -0.88
C GLY A 163 6.48 10.28 -0.67
N SER A 164 7.49 10.39 0.21
CA SER A 164 8.29 9.25 0.66
C SER A 164 7.44 8.19 1.38
N GLY A 165 6.46 8.61 2.18
CA GLY A 165 5.54 7.70 2.87
C GLY A 165 4.76 6.82 1.90
N THR A 166 4.14 7.44 0.88
CA THR A 166 3.43 6.73 -0.19
C THR A 166 4.33 5.76 -0.93
N LYS A 167 5.53 6.20 -1.36
CA LYS A 167 6.52 5.32 -2.02
C LYS A 167 6.84 4.08 -1.20
N SER A 168 7.17 4.27 0.08
CA SER A 168 7.49 3.14 0.96
C SER A 168 6.31 2.19 1.17
N LYS A 169 5.06 2.68 1.16
CA LYS A 169 3.88 1.78 1.23
C LYS A 169 3.62 1.03 -0.07
N VAL A 170 3.87 1.66 -1.22
CA VAL A 170 3.82 0.96 -2.51
C VAL A 170 4.88 -0.14 -2.56
N GLU A 171 6.12 0.12 -2.13
CA GLU A 171 7.19 -0.91 -2.05
C GLU A 171 6.79 -2.07 -1.13
N LEU A 172 6.21 -1.76 0.03
CA LEU A 172 5.72 -2.79 0.96
C LEU A 172 4.59 -3.61 0.35
N PHE A 173 3.64 -2.98 -0.33
CA PHE A 173 2.59 -3.67 -1.06
C PHE A 173 3.16 -4.59 -2.14
N GLN A 174 4.05 -4.07 -2.99
CA GLN A 174 4.69 -4.83 -4.06
C GLN A 174 5.46 -6.04 -3.55
N ASN A 175 6.13 -5.93 -2.39
CA ASN A 175 6.85 -7.04 -1.77
C ASN A 175 5.94 -8.08 -1.10
N SER A 176 4.79 -7.64 -0.57
CA SER A 176 3.97 -8.46 0.33
C SER A 176 2.81 -9.13 -0.38
N TYR A 177 2.26 -8.48 -1.41
CA TYR A 177 1.10 -8.98 -2.13
C TYR A 177 1.52 -10.09 -3.11
N LYS A 178 0.78 -11.20 -3.07
CA LYS A 178 0.93 -12.31 -4.03
C LYS A 178 -0.36 -12.38 -4.86
N PRO A 179 -0.30 -11.99 -6.14
CA PRO A 179 -1.43 -12.10 -7.06
C PRO A 179 -2.04 -13.49 -7.09
N LYS A 180 -3.37 -13.56 -7.16
CA LYS A 180 -4.07 -14.80 -7.54
C LYS A 180 -4.34 -14.86 -9.04
N ASN A 181 -4.35 -13.69 -9.69
CA ASN A 181 -4.66 -13.52 -11.11
C ASN A 181 -6.11 -13.91 -11.49
N ASP A 182 -7.01 -13.96 -10.51
CA ASP A 182 -8.44 -14.24 -10.74
C ASP A 182 -9.18 -13.05 -11.38
N VAL A 183 -8.74 -11.82 -11.06
CA VAL A 183 -9.35 -10.57 -11.58
C VAL A 183 -8.64 -10.13 -12.85
N HIS A 184 -7.32 -10.22 -12.86
CA HIS A 184 -6.48 -9.88 -14.00
C HIS A 184 -5.54 -11.06 -14.33
N PRO A 185 -5.86 -11.90 -15.34
CA PRO A 185 -5.10 -13.11 -15.64
C PRO A 185 -3.66 -12.88 -16.13
N ASP A 186 -3.42 -11.80 -16.88
CA ASP A 186 -2.20 -11.65 -17.70
C ASP A 186 -1.16 -10.66 -17.12
N TYR A 187 -1.21 -10.34 -15.83
CA TYR A 187 -0.21 -9.46 -15.21
C TYR A 187 0.71 -10.20 -14.25
N GLN A 188 1.95 -9.72 -14.15
CA GLN A 188 2.93 -10.17 -13.18
C GLN A 188 3.40 -8.97 -12.37
N LEU A 189 3.26 -9.07 -11.04
CA LEU A 189 3.77 -8.03 -10.15
C LEU A 189 5.31 -8.03 -10.24
N GLY A 190 5.88 -6.89 -10.62
CA GLY A 190 7.32 -6.73 -10.83
C GLY A 190 8.08 -6.49 -9.52
N ALA A 191 9.29 -5.95 -9.65
CA ALA A 191 10.11 -5.56 -8.50
C ALA A 191 9.39 -4.51 -7.63
N ALA A 192 9.68 -4.52 -6.33
CA ALA A 192 9.22 -3.51 -5.40
C ALA A 192 10.04 -2.21 -5.51
N ASP A 193 9.76 -1.45 -6.55
CA ASP A 193 10.43 -0.20 -6.93
C ASP A 193 9.75 1.07 -6.41
N GLY A 194 8.56 0.93 -5.81
CA GLY A 194 7.75 2.05 -5.32
C GLY A 194 7.08 2.84 -6.43
N ILE A 195 6.99 2.28 -7.64
CA ILE A 195 6.34 2.89 -8.81
C ILE A 195 5.03 2.17 -9.11
N VAL A 196 3.94 2.93 -9.20
CA VAL A 196 2.64 2.43 -9.60
C VAL A 196 2.53 2.50 -11.12
N GLY A 197 3.04 1.46 -11.78
CA GLY A 197 2.85 1.21 -13.21
C GLY A 197 1.63 0.32 -13.50
N GLN A 198 1.52 -0.14 -14.75
CA GLN A 198 0.41 -0.99 -15.24
C GLN A 198 0.16 -2.23 -14.37
N ASN A 199 1.22 -2.97 -14.00
CA ASN A 199 1.07 -4.19 -13.21
C ASN A 199 0.77 -3.88 -11.74
N SER A 200 1.37 -2.82 -11.18
CA SER A 200 1.09 -2.38 -9.81
C SER A 200 -0.37 -1.93 -9.64
N ILE A 201 -0.95 -1.22 -10.62
CA ILE A 201 -2.35 -0.78 -10.52
C ILE A 201 -3.34 -1.96 -10.66
N LYS A 202 -3.05 -2.93 -11.54
CA LYS A 202 -3.83 -4.17 -11.63
C LYS A 202 -3.75 -4.98 -10.34
N ALA A 203 -2.57 -5.02 -9.71
CA ALA A 203 -2.39 -5.69 -8.43
C ALA A 203 -3.16 -5.02 -7.29
N LEU A 204 -3.13 -3.69 -7.20
CA LEU A 204 -3.92 -2.95 -6.21
C LEU A 204 -5.41 -3.20 -6.40
N ASP A 205 -5.88 -3.19 -7.65
CA ASP A 205 -7.27 -3.45 -7.99
C ASP A 205 -7.71 -4.87 -7.62
N GLU A 206 -6.91 -5.89 -7.96
CA GLU A 206 -7.16 -7.28 -7.56
C GLU A 206 -7.19 -7.42 -6.03
N ALA A 207 -6.19 -6.87 -5.33
CA ALA A 207 -6.12 -6.92 -3.87
C ALA A 207 -7.36 -6.32 -3.20
N LEU A 208 -7.90 -5.23 -3.76
CA LEU A 208 -9.13 -4.60 -3.28
C LEU A 208 -10.36 -5.48 -3.53
N VAL A 209 -10.48 -6.08 -4.72
CA VAL A 209 -11.59 -6.99 -5.07
C VAL A 209 -11.58 -8.23 -4.19
N ASP A 210 -10.39 -8.77 -3.92
CA ASP A 210 -10.19 -9.94 -3.07
C ASP A 210 -10.39 -9.66 -1.58
N GLY A 211 -10.51 -8.39 -1.19
CA GLY A 211 -10.56 -7.99 0.22
C GLY A 211 -9.25 -8.28 0.97
N TRP A 212 -8.13 -8.39 0.26
CA TRP A 212 -6.83 -8.65 0.86
C TRP A 212 -6.45 -7.55 1.85
N LYS A 213 -5.78 -7.93 2.95
CA LYS A 213 -5.28 -7.00 3.96
C LYS A 213 -3.81 -7.26 4.22
N TYR A 214 -3.04 -6.19 4.32
CA TYR A 214 -1.66 -6.21 4.75
C TYR A 214 -1.59 -6.54 6.24
N GLU A 215 -0.91 -7.63 6.56
CA GLU A 215 -0.56 -7.98 7.92
C GLU A 215 0.82 -7.41 8.25
N VAL A 216 0.88 -6.56 9.28
CA VAL A 216 2.15 -6.01 9.76
C VAL A 216 2.97 -7.14 10.36
N LYS A 217 4.06 -7.50 9.71
CA LYS A 217 5.02 -8.47 10.24
C LYS A 217 5.98 -7.76 11.21
N LEU A 218 5.78 -8.02 12.51
CA LEU A 218 6.62 -7.48 13.57
C LEU A 218 7.78 -8.42 13.87
N TRP A 219 8.98 -7.87 14.02
CA TRP A 219 10.08 -8.60 14.65
C TRP A 219 9.84 -8.70 16.16
N LYS A 220 10.38 -9.73 16.80
CA LYS A 220 10.07 -10.07 18.20
C LYS A 220 11.34 -10.29 19.01
N ILE A 221 11.31 -9.89 20.28
CA ILE A 221 12.27 -10.30 21.30
C ILE A 221 11.55 -11.20 22.30
N ILE A 222 12.00 -12.42 22.48
CA ILE A 222 11.32 -13.41 23.32
C ILE A 222 12.17 -13.71 24.54
N PHE A 223 11.72 -13.29 25.72
CA PHE A 223 12.26 -13.76 27.00
C PHE A 223 11.59 -15.10 27.35
N ASN A 224 12.30 -16.19 27.10
CA ASN A 224 11.81 -17.53 27.43
C ASN A 224 11.74 -17.75 28.95
N LYS A 225 11.02 -18.78 29.37
CA LYS A 225 10.99 -19.21 30.78
C LYS A 225 12.42 -19.51 31.27
N PRO A 226 12.72 -19.29 32.56
CA PRO A 226 14.04 -19.57 33.11
C PRO A 226 14.51 -20.99 32.80
N THR A 227 15.75 -21.11 32.30
CA THR A 227 16.40 -22.41 32.04
C THR A 227 16.98 -23.02 33.31
N THR A 228 17.24 -22.20 34.33
CA THR A 228 17.69 -22.60 35.67
C THR A 228 16.96 -21.83 36.76
N LEU A 229 16.76 -22.46 37.92
CA LEU A 229 16.20 -21.79 39.11
C LEU A 229 17.16 -20.75 39.71
N THR A 230 18.46 -20.87 39.41
CA THR A 230 19.53 -20.04 39.96
C THR A 230 20.25 -19.27 38.85
N GLY A 231 20.77 -18.08 39.16
CA GLY A 231 21.63 -17.30 38.26
C GLY A 231 21.05 -15.94 37.82
N THR A 232 21.95 -14.97 37.63
CA THR A 232 21.59 -13.58 37.32
C THR A 232 20.96 -13.41 35.95
N TYR A 233 21.29 -14.22 34.95
CA TYR A 233 20.70 -14.12 33.60
C TYR A 233 20.25 -15.51 33.19
N ASN A 234 19.20 -15.98 33.85
CA ASN A 234 18.73 -17.37 33.79
C ASN A 234 17.68 -17.61 32.70
N GLN A 235 17.43 -16.65 31.80
CA GLN A 235 16.53 -16.81 30.66
C GLN A 235 17.30 -16.77 29.36
N SER A 236 16.84 -17.57 28.41
CA SER A 236 17.25 -17.44 27.02
C SER A 236 16.39 -16.37 26.34
N VAL A 237 17.05 -15.40 25.72
CA VAL A 237 16.41 -14.31 24.97
C VAL A 237 16.67 -14.51 23.49
N GLU A 238 15.61 -14.54 22.68
CA GLU A 238 15.69 -14.77 21.24
C GLU A 238 15.21 -13.52 20.48
N ILE A 239 15.94 -13.11 19.44
CA ILE A 239 15.45 -12.15 18.45
C ILE A 239 14.92 -12.94 17.26
N VAL A 240 13.67 -12.68 16.89
CA VAL A 240 12.97 -13.28 15.76
C VAL A 240 12.69 -12.19 14.73
N ASN A 241 13.10 -12.38 13.48
CA ASN A 241 12.82 -11.42 12.43
C ASN A 241 11.34 -11.45 12.01
N SER A 242 10.93 -10.54 11.12
CA SER A 242 9.55 -10.45 10.61
C SER A 242 9.06 -11.70 9.87
N ASP A 243 9.96 -12.55 9.40
CA ASP A 243 9.63 -13.81 8.72
C ASP A 243 9.50 -15.00 9.69
N GLY A 244 9.69 -14.77 10.99
CA GLY A 244 9.58 -15.81 12.01
C GLY A 244 10.88 -16.59 12.27
N ASN A 245 12.00 -16.19 11.67
CA ASN A 245 13.29 -16.84 11.87
C ASN A 245 14.00 -16.29 13.10
N VAL A 246 14.52 -17.17 13.96
CA VAL A 246 15.39 -16.78 15.07
C VAL A 246 16.74 -16.34 14.50
N ILE A 247 17.10 -15.07 14.67
CA ILE A 247 18.35 -14.49 14.15
C ILE A 247 19.43 -14.34 15.23
N LEU A 248 19.04 -14.36 16.51
CA LEU A 248 19.99 -14.30 17.62
C LEU A 248 19.40 -14.98 18.86
N LYS A 249 20.27 -15.64 19.65
CA LYS A 249 19.94 -16.19 20.97
C LYS A 249 21.03 -15.77 21.97
N VAL A 250 20.64 -15.10 23.05
CA VAL A 250 21.54 -14.57 24.10
C VAL A 250 21.01 -14.86 25.51
N ARG A 251 21.83 -14.60 26.53
CA ARG A 251 21.41 -14.68 27.93
C ARG A 251 20.78 -13.37 28.37
N GLY A 252 19.72 -13.45 29.15
CA GLY A 252 19.09 -12.28 29.73
C GLY A 252 18.18 -12.63 30.89
N SER A 253 17.43 -11.65 31.35
CA SER A 253 16.29 -11.89 32.22
C SER A 253 15.30 -10.74 32.21
N SER A 254 14.02 -11.10 32.33
CA SER A 254 12.89 -10.18 32.46
C SER A 254 12.63 -9.74 33.90
N LYS A 255 13.29 -10.35 34.90
CA LYS A 255 13.09 -10.01 36.32
C LYS A 255 14.03 -8.86 36.77
N PRO A 256 13.62 -8.04 37.76
CA PRO A 256 14.49 -7.01 38.36
C PRO A 256 15.59 -7.63 39.23
N ASN A 257 16.38 -6.78 39.90
CA ASN A 257 17.34 -7.23 40.91
C ASN A 257 16.64 -8.04 42.03
N PRO A 258 17.31 -9.04 42.62
CA PRO A 258 16.71 -9.88 43.67
C PRO A 258 16.44 -9.13 44.98
N PHE A 259 17.16 -8.03 45.24
CA PHE A 259 17.06 -7.23 46.47
C PHE A 259 17.52 -5.78 46.26
N LYS A 260 17.20 -4.89 47.20
CA LYS A 260 17.65 -3.48 47.17
C LYS A 260 19.16 -3.39 47.46
N PRO A 261 19.95 -2.69 46.64
CA PRO A 261 21.40 -2.58 46.89
C PRO A 261 21.76 -1.86 48.20
N LYS A 262 20.90 -0.96 48.69
CA LYS A 262 21.09 -0.27 49.98
C LYS A 262 20.59 -1.06 51.20
N ASN A 263 19.78 -2.11 51.00
CA ASN A 263 19.25 -2.95 52.07
C ASN A 263 18.86 -4.32 51.52
N SER A 264 19.75 -5.30 51.66
CA SER A 264 19.56 -6.63 51.09
C SER A 264 18.44 -7.44 51.75
N SER A 265 17.90 -7.00 52.90
CA SER A 265 16.74 -7.62 53.54
C SER A 265 15.43 -7.36 52.79
N ILE A 266 15.36 -6.29 51.98
CA ILE A 266 14.21 -5.98 51.12
C ILE A 266 14.42 -6.69 49.79
N LYS A 267 13.61 -7.73 49.53
CA LYS A 267 13.77 -8.66 48.41
C LYS A 267 12.48 -8.84 47.64
N GLY A 268 12.57 -9.43 46.45
CA GLY A 268 11.40 -9.87 45.70
C GLY A 268 10.41 -8.73 45.43
N GLU A 269 9.13 -9.02 45.60
CA GLU A 269 8.02 -8.10 45.33
C GLU A 269 8.01 -6.87 46.26
N ASP A 270 8.63 -6.96 47.45
CA ASP A 270 8.81 -5.81 48.35
C ASP A 270 9.89 -4.85 47.85
N ALA A 271 10.82 -5.34 47.02
CA ALA A 271 11.91 -4.52 46.49
C ALA A 271 11.51 -3.82 45.19
N TYR A 272 10.89 -4.55 44.26
CA TYR A 272 10.70 -4.09 42.89
C TYR A 272 9.42 -4.62 42.24
N PRO A 273 8.86 -3.88 41.27
CA PRO A 273 7.82 -4.42 40.41
C PRO A 273 8.37 -5.49 39.48
N TYR A 274 7.58 -6.55 39.27
CA TYR A 274 7.83 -7.58 38.29
C TYR A 274 6.84 -7.43 37.13
N VAL A 275 7.36 -7.18 35.94
CA VAL A 275 6.54 -7.06 34.71
C VAL A 275 5.81 -8.38 34.46
N GLN A 276 4.52 -8.29 34.15
CA GLN A 276 3.69 -9.46 33.89
C GLN A 276 4.10 -10.15 32.59
N SER A 277 3.94 -11.48 32.51
CA SER A 277 4.05 -12.21 31.24
C SER A 277 3.02 -11.68 30.22
N GLY A 278 3.41 -11.58 28.95
CA GLY A 278 2.58 -10.97 27.92
C GLY A 278 3.40 -10.47 26.73
N THR A 279 2.72 -9.76 25.84
CA THR A 279 3.30 -9.12 24.65
C THR A 279 3.20 -7.61 24.79
N TYR A 280 4.31 -6.91 24.53
CA TYR A 280 4.43 -5.46 24.66
C TYR A 280 5.06 -4.87 23.40
N SER A 281 4.68 -3.66 22.99
CA SER A 281 5.39 -3.00 21.90
C SER A 281 6.79 -2.60 22.37
N VAL A 282 7.75 -2.59 21.45
CA VAL A 282 9.12 -2.17 21.74
C VAL A 282 9.67 -1.28 20.62
N ASP A 283 10.32 -0.22 21.05
CA ASP A 283 10.97 0.77 20.18
C ASP A 283 12.45 0.89 20.55
N HIS A 284 13.28 1.28 19.57
CA HIS A 284 14.64 1.75 19.86
C HIS A 284 14.57 3.04 20.66
N GLY A 285 15.38 3.15 21.71
CA GLY A 285 15.38 4.30 22.59
C GLY A 285 16.66 4.41 23.41
N LEU A 286 16.57 5.08 24.55
CA LEU A 286 17.72 5.32 25.42
C LEU A 286 17.44 4.88 26.85
N HIS A 287 18.44 4.29 27.49
CA HIS A 287 18.48 4.10 28.93
C HIS A 287 19.71 4.84 29.46
N LYS A 288 19.50 5.85 30.32
CA LYS A 288 20.58 6.70 30.86
C LYS A 288 21.50 7.28 29.77
N GLY A 289 20.90 7.78 28.69
CA GLY A 289 21.62 8.40 27.57
C GLY A 289 22.37 7.43 26.65
N LYS A 290 22.27 6.11 26.89
CA LYS A 290 22.87 5.09 26.01
C LYS A 290 21.79 4.31 25.25
N PRO A 291 22.07 3.84 24.02
CA PRO A 291 21.15 3.01 23.25
C PRO A 291 20.58 1.86 24.09
N ALA A 292 19.27 1.65 23.98
CA ALA A 292 18.49 0.62 24.64
C ALA A 292 17.19 0.40 23.88
N LEU A 293 16.31 -0.46 24.40
CA LEU A 293 14.95 -0.57 23.91
C LEU A 293 13.96 -0.15 24.98
N VAL A 294 12.83 0.44 24.57
CA VAL A 294 11.79 0.94 25.47
C VAL A 294 10.47 0.23 25.20
N LEU A 295 9.80 -0.24 26.25
CA LEU A 295 8.50 -0.88 26.13
C LEU A 295 7.39 0.18 26.12
N ASN A 296 6.34 -0.06 25.33
CA ASN A 296 5.13 0.78 25.24
C ASN A 296 5.44 2.27 25.10
N SER A 297 6.54 2.61 24.40
CA SER A 297 7.04 3.98 24.23
C SER A 297 7.16 4.74 25.58
N ASN A 298 7.68 4.08 26.62
CA ASN A 298 7.79 4.54 28.02
C ASN A 298 6.46 4.66 28.79
N GLY A 299 5.34 4.26 28.19
CA GLY A 299 4.04 4.16 28.86
C GLY A 299 3.99 3.06 29.93
N TYR A 300 2.81 2.88 30.51
CA TYR A 300 2.59 1.85 31.53
C TYR A 300 2.64 0.44 30.93
N VAL A 301 3.26 -0.47 31.69
CA VAL A 301 3.19 -1.92 31.53
C VAL A 301 2.61 -2.54 32.81
N PRO A 302 1.76 -3.58 32.72
CA PRO A 302 1.25 -4.29 33.87
C PRO A 302 2.34 -5.01 34.65
N THR A 303 2.19 -5.05 35.97
CA THR A 303 3.08 -5.75 36.90
C THR A 303 2.28 -6.71 37.79
N ILE A 304 2.90 -7.81 38.23
CA ILE A 304 2.21 -8.79 39.09
C ILE A 304 1.90 -8.21 40.49
N ASN A 305 2.81 -7.35 40.98
CA ASN A 305 2.77 -6.67 42.26
C ASN A 305 2.73 -5.15 42.08
N ILE A 306 2.30 -4.44 43.13
CA ILE A 306 2.38 -2.98 43.17
C ILE A 306 3.86 -2.56 43.15
N ASN A 307 4.21 -1.51 42.40
CA ASN A 307 5.56 -0.97 42.42
C ASN A 307 5.87 -0.35 43.80
N PRO A 308 6.80 -0.92 44.60
CA PRO A 308 7.06 -0.42 45.95
C PRO A 308 7.63 1.01 45.97
N ASN A 309 8.20 1.47 44.86
CA ASN A 309 8.73 2.83 44.73
C ASN A 309 7.67 3.84 44.24
N HIS A 310 6.57 3.35 43.66
CA HIS A 310 5.48 4.16 43.13
C HIS A 310 4.12 3.48 43.39
N PRO A 311 3.67 3.38 44.66
CA PRO A 311 2.46 2.63 44.99
C PRO A 311 1.18 3.16 44.33
N SER A 312 1.14 4.47 44.04
CA SER A 312 0.02 5.13 43.36
C SER A 312 -0.21 4.65 41.93
N TYR A 313 0.76 3.98 41.30
CA TYR A 313 0.60 3.41 39.95
C TYR A 313 -0.23 2.12 39.94
N GLY A 314 -0.59 1.61 41.11
CA GLY A 314 -1.22 0.31 41.26
C GLY A 314 -0.30 -0.80 40.75
N LYS A 315 -0.90 -1.79 40.07
CA LYS A 315 -0.17 -2.91 39.44
C LYS A 315 0.38 -2.56 38.07
N ASN A 316 1.09 -1.42 37.98
CA ASN A 316 1.75 -0.97 36.77
C ASN A 316 3.11 -0.35 37.06
N ALA A 317 3.98 -0.35 36.05
CA ALA A 317 5.21 0.42 36.02
C ALA A 317 5.37 1.08 34.64
N ASN A 318 6.04 2.24 34.58
CA ASN A 318 6.38 2.92 33.33
C ASN A 318 7.92 3.02 33.20
N TYR A 319 8.41 3.53 32.07
CA TYR A 319 9.85 3.58 31.77
C TYR A 319 10.55 2.21 31.93
N ILE A 320 9.89 1.15 31.49
CA ILE A 320 10.43 -0.22 31.46
C ILE A 320 11.20 -0.42 30.16
N HIS A 321 12.49 -0.72 30.29
CA HIS A 321 13.41 -0.82 29.15
C HIS A 321 14.01 -2.23 29.05
N ILE A 322 14.62 -2.54 27.91
CA ILE A 322 15.63 -3.59 27.77
C ILE A 322 16.99 -2.93 27.68
N HIS A 323 17.88 -3.21 28.62
CA HIS A 323 19.22 -2.62 28.65
C HIS A 323 20.30 -3.63 29.03
N TRP A 324 21.56 -3.19 28.97
CA TRP A 324 22.71 -3.99 29.40
C TRP A 324 22.64 -4.26 30.91
N GLY A 325 22.96 -5.49 31.30
CA GLY A 325 23.23 -5.82 32.69
C GLY A 325 24.45 -5.07 33.22
N TYR A 326 24.41 -4.60 34.47
CA TYR A 326 25.51 -3.80 35.04
C TYR A 326 26.76 -4.64 35.33
N SER A 327 26.59 -5.92 35.68
CA SER A 327 27.66 -6.90 35.81
C SER A 327 27.12 -8.33 35.59
N LYS A 328 28.00 -9.32 35.63
CA LYS A 328 27.64 -10.75 35.53
C LYS A 328 26.77 -11.22 36.71
N THR A 329 26.86 -10.54 37.84
CA THR A 329 26.16 -10.88 39.09
C THR A 329 25.08 -9.87 39.50
N TRP A 330 24.98 -8.75 38.78
CA TRP A 330 24.05 -7.68 39.11
C TRP A 330 23.40 -7.08 37.86
N ARG A 331 22.06 -7.08 37.81
CA ARG A 331 21.31 -6.61 36.64
C ARG A 331 21.29 -5.08 36.55
N GLY A 332 21.24 -4.41 37.69
CA GLY A 332 21.12 -2.95 37.74
C GLY A 332 19.71 -2.43 37.41
N SER A 333 18.71 -3.30 37.49
CA SER A 333 17.31 -3.02 37.12
C SER A 333 16.39 -2.92 38.34
N ALA A 334 15.48 -1.95 38.30
CA ALA A 334 14.37 -1.76 39.23
C ALA A 334 12.99 -2.08 38.61
N GLY A 335 12.96 -2.93 37.58
CA GLY A 335 11.75 -3.35 36.85
C GLY A 335 12.01 -3.66 35.37
N CYS A 336 13.07 -3.10 34.80
CA CYS A 336 13.55 -3.35 33.45
C CYS A 336 14.00 -4.79 33.21
N MET A 337 13.97 -5.21 31.96
CA MET A 337 14.63 -6.43 31.51
C MET A 337 16.08 -6.14 31.15
N THR A 338 16.93 -7.14 31.31
CA THR A 338 18.37 -6.99 31.10
C THR A 338 18.95 -8.12 30.28
N ILE A 339 19.84 -7.78 29.35
CA ILE A 339 20.68 -8.74 28.63
C ILE A 339 22.01 -8.86 29.35
N HIS A 340 22.61 -10.05 29.36
CA HIS A 340 23.93 -10.27 29.95
C HIS A 340 24.95 -9.28 29.35
N PRO A 341 25.84 -8.66 30.14
CA PRO A 341 26.75 -7.62 29.66
C PRO A 341 27.60 -8.07 28.46
N ASP A 342 28.14 -9.29 28.50
CA ASP A 342 28.94 -9.86 27.41
C ASP A 342 28.15 -10.06 26.09
N ASP A 343 26.82 -10.13 26.16
CA ASP A 343 25.94 -10.39 25.00
C ASP A 343 25.29 -9.10 24.46
N TRP A 344 25.44 -7.97 25.17
CA TRP A 344 24.70 -6.73 24.88
C TRP A 344 25.04 -6.14 23.51
N ALA A 345 26.32 -6.11 23.15
CA ALA A 345 26.76 -5.53 21.89
C ALA A 345 26.16 -6.28 20.69
N SER A 346 26.25 -7.62 20.70
CA SER A 346 25.64 -8.48 19.69
C SER A 346 24.12 -8.41 19.68
N PHE A 347 23.51 -8.30 20.88
CA PHE A 347 22.07 -8.17 21.00
C PHE A 347 21.59 -6.91 20.29
N LEU A 348 22.11 -5.75 20.68
CA LEU A 348 21.66 -4.47 20.18
C LEU A 348 21.91 -4.33 18.67
N SER A 349 23.05 -4.81 18.17
CA SER A 349 23.35 -4.75 16.73
C SER A 349 22.45 -5.66 15.89
N SER A 350 21.80 -6.66 16.50
CA SER A 350 20.92 -7.61 15.81
C SER A 350 19.44 -7.25 15.93
N VAL A 351 19.07 -6.23 16.71
CA VAL A 351 17.67 -5.78 16.81
C VAL A 351 17.28 -5.10 15.50
N PRO A 352 16.26 -5.60 14.77
CA PRO A 352 15.84 -4.96 13.54
C PRO A 352 15.29 -3.55 13.79
N VAL A 353 15.31 -2.72 12.75
CA VAL A 353 14.68 -1.40 12.79
C VAL A 353 13.16 -1.52 12.57
N GLY A 354 12.41 -0.47 12.91
CA GLY A 354 10.95 -0.45 12.79
C GLY A 354 10.23 -0.99 14.02
N LYS A 355 8.92 -1.26 13.89
CA LYS A 355 8.07 -1.71 15.00
C LYS A 355 8.39 -3.15 15.39
N GLY A 356 8.65 -3.37 16.66
CA GLY A 356 8.84 -4.71 17.23
C GLY A 356 7.94 -4.97 18.42
N GLU A 357 7.97 -6.22 18.87
CA GLU A 357 7.33 -6.64 20.11
C GLU A 357 8.31 -7.35 21.04
N VAL A 358 8.04 -7.28 22.34
CA VAL A 358 8.68 -8.13 23.33
C VAL A 358 7.65 -9.09 23.90
N ILE A 359 8.00 -10.37 23.93
CA ILE A 359 7.21 -11.44 24.52
C ILE A 359 7.92 -11.93 25.78
N ILE A 360 7.22 -11.89 26.91
CA ILE A 360 7.68 -12.44 28.19
C ILE A 360 6.87 -13.71 28.47
N LYS A 361 7.52 -14.87 28.45
CA LYS A 361 6.88 -16.18 28.66
C LYS A 361 6.76 -16.61 30.13
#